data_AF-X1KYN4-F1
#
_entry.id   AF-X1KYN4-F1
#
_cell.length_a   1.000
_cell.length_b   1.000
_cell.length_c   1.000
_cell.angle_alpha   90.00
_cell.angle_beta   90.00
_cell.angle_gamma   90.00
#
_symmetry.space_group_name_H-M   'P 1'
#
loop_
_entity.id
_entity.type
_entity.pdbx_description
1 polymer ?
#
loop_
_entity_poly.entity_id
_entity_poly.type
_entity_poly.pdbx_seq_one_letter_code
_entity_poly.pdbx_strand_id
1 'polypeptide(L)'
;DAYFNTTYSYTPLNRITGNYFGRPQLSPRLGFRYDYFGDGKLIIRGGVGLFTGRIPFAWLGYAFYNNGDTYGSFDQRADKKAFLPGTDPMKPGKNGISDFVAANSGVLTNKNAGQTQVDVVNNHFVMPKILRSSVALDYTVAGWKLGLEAIYTKTIKDLLFQQVNTIDNPTYYGYDVQHQQPVFPSGGTDPRFANAYELSNTGKGFRYSLTGTISRNFAWGFGFSAAYTYGQSKDVSNGIRNSMESNWQLNQALNPNNPDLAYSNFDIRHRIVMTVNYRKAWDRVWISNFSLFTGAQSGSPFTYGFVNNSIQGTGQQVSLAYIPG
;
A
#
# COMPACT_ATOMS: atom_id res chain seq x y z
N ASP A 1 0.37 30.19 -3.87
CA ASP A 1 -0.11 29.36 -4.97
C ASP A 1 -1.59 29.67 -5.20
N ALA A 2 -1.94 30.15 -6.40
CA ALA A 2 -3.31 30.52 -6.76
C ALA A 2 -4.17 29.31 -7.16
N TYR A 3 -3.54 28.16 -7.41
CA TYR A 3 -4.18 26.93 -7.89
C TYR A 3 -4.23 25.84 -6.81
N PHE A 4 -3.92 26.19 -5.57
CA PHE A 4 -3.94 25.28 -4.43
C PHE A 4 -5.32 24.61 -4.28
N ASN A 5 -5.32 23.28 -4.11
CA ASN A 5 -6.50 22.43 -3.99
C ASN A 5 -7.39 22.31 -5.25
N THR A 6 -6.83 22.46 -6.45
CA THR A 6 -7.57 22.23 -7.70
C THR A 6 -7.81 20.74 -7.94
N THR A 7 -6.78 19.89 -7.83
CA THR A 7 -6.92 18.44 -8.09
C THR A 7 -6.73 17.55 -6.87
N TYR A 8 -6.06 18.04 -5.83
CA TYR A 8 -5.86 17.32 -4.57
C TYR A 8 -5.68 18.27 -3.38
N SER A 9 -6.06 17.83 -2.19
CA SER A 9 -5.86 18.59 -0.96
C SER A 9 -4.63 18.14 -0.18
N TYR A 10 -3.90 19.10 0.38
CA TYR A 10 -2.67 18.88 1.14
C TYR A 10 -2.42 20.02 2.14
N THR A 11 -1.45 19.88 3.04
CA THR A 11 -1.08 20.98 3.95
C THR A 11 0.06 21.78 3.32
N PRO A 12 -0.08 23.11 3.11
CA PRO A 12 1.03 23.93 2.62
C PRO A 12 2.27 23.73 3.48
N LEU A 13 3.45 23.59 2.85
CA LEU A 13 4.71 23.27 3.55
C LEU A 13 5.02 24.24 4.69
N ASN A 14 4.74 25.53 4.51
CA ASN A 14 4.93 26.57 5.54
C ASN A 14 3.95 26.49 6.72
N ARG A 15 2.96 25.58 6.68
CA ARG A 15 2.00 25.29 7.74
C ARG A 15 2.23 23.93 8.39
N ILE A 16 3.22 23.15 7.95
CA ILE A 16 3.61 21.91 8.61
C ILE A 16 4.26 22.26 9.95
N THR A 17 3.77 21.67 11.03
CA THR A 17 4.21 21.95 12.41
C THR A 17 4.97 20.78 13.03
N GLY A 18 4.95 19.59 12.42
CA GLY A 18 5.56 18.38 12.98
C GLY A 18 4.79 17.76 14.16
N ASN A 19 3.65 18.34 14.55
CA ASN A 19 2.83 17.86 15.67
C ASN A 19 1.79 16.81 15.24
N TYR A 20 2.25 15.71 14.66
CA TYR A 20 1.38 14.65 14.12
C TYR A 20 1.09 13.49 15.10
N PHE A 21 1.76 13.45 16.26
CA PHE A 21 1.45 12.50 17.33
C PHE A 21 0.92 13.20 18.58
N GLY A 22 0.15 12.47 19.39
CA GLY A 22 -0.43 12.98 20.64
C GLY A 22 -1.96 12.93 20.72
N ARG A 23 -2.64 12.45 19.68
CA ARG A 23 -4.09 12.27 19.71
C ARG A 23 -4.46 10.89 20.28
N PRO A 24 -5.28 10.80 21.34
CA PRO A 24 -5.73 9.52 21.86
C PRO A 24 -6.55 8.78 20.79
N GLN A 25 -6.23 7.50 20.59
CA GLN A 25 -6.96 6.64 19.65
C GLN A 25 -7.72 5.55 20.39
N LEU A 26 -9.05 5.59 20.25
CA LEU A 26 -9.92 4.53 20.74
C LEU A 26 -10.07 3.43 19.69
N SER A 27 -10.17 2.19 20.17
CA SER A 27 -10.35 0.96 19.39
C SER A 27 -11.40 0.06 20.07
N PRO A 28 -12.68 0.48 20.16
CA PRO A 28 -13.75 -0.32 20.76
C PRO A 28 -13.99 -1.61 19.96
N ARG A 29 -14.39 -2.66 20.66
CA ARG A 29 -14.68 -3.98 20.09
C ARG A 29 -15.87 -4.59 20.80
N LEU A 30 -16.83 -5.07 20.02
CA LEU A 30 -17.98 -5.81 20.48
C LEU A 30 -18.01 -7.14 19.74
N GLY A 31 -18.21 -8.24 20.47
CA GLY A 31 -18.35 -9.56 19.89
C GLY A 31 -19.52 -10.29 20.53
N PHE A 32 -20.06 -11.26 19.80
CA PHE A 32 -21.07 -12.17 20.31
C PHE A 32 -20.75 -13.60 19.88
N ARG A 33 -21.23 -14.55 20.68
CA ARG A 33 -21.22 -15.98 20.38
C ARG A 33 -22.48 -16.57 20.99
N TYR A 34 -23.24 -17.26 20.16
CA TYR A 34 -24.52 -17.85 20.52
C TYR A 34 -24.53 -19.32 20.10
N ASP A 35 -24.87 -20.18 21.05
CA ASP A 35 -25.09 -21.61 20.81
C ASP A 35 -26.58 -21.85 20.68
N TYR A 36 -27.03 -22.16 19.46
CA TYR A 36 -28.47 -22.22 19.13
C TYR A 36 -29.15 -23.43 19.80
N PHE A 37 -28.45 -24.56 19.91
CA PHE A 37 -28.99 -25.79 20.50
C PHE A 37 -28.58 -25.98 21.97
N GLY A 38 -27.56 -25.24 22.45
CA GLY A 38 -26.99 -25.42 23.79
C GLY A 38 -26.10 -26.66 23.92
N ASP A 39 -25.82 -27.36 22.82
CA ASP A 39 -25.03 -28.59 22.76
C ASP A 39 -23.69 -28.40 22.01
N GLY A 40 -23.35 -27.17 21.65
CA GLY A 40 -22.14 -26.80 20.95
C GLY A 40 -22.12 -27.13 19.45
N LYS A 41 -23.21 -27.69 18.89
CA LYS A 41 -23.20 -28.12 17.48
C LYS A 41 -23.43 -26.99 16.51
N LEU A 42 -24.29 -26.02 16.82
CA LEU A 42 -24.57 -24.87 15.97
C LEU A 42 -24.19 -23.59 16.70
N ILE A 43 -23.06 -23.02 16.30
CA ILE A 43 -22.53 -21.78 16.87
C ILE A 43 -22.67 -20.66 15.85
N ILE A 44 -23.33 -19.59 16.24
CA ILE A 44 -23.35 -18.32 15.50
C ILE A 44 -22.44 -17.37 16.27
N ARG A 45 -21.43 -16.82 15.59
CA ARG A 45 -20.48 -15.89 16.20
C ARG A 45 -20.24 -14.71 15.28
N GLY A 46 -19.87 -13.58 15.87
CA GLY A 46 -19.56 -12.39 15.09
C GLY A 46 -19.08 -11.26 15.96
N GLY A 47 -18.84 -10.13 15.33
CA GLY A 47 -18.43 -8.94 16.04
C GLY A 47 -18.16 -7.78 15.11
N VAL A 48 -17.95 -6.63 15.73
CA VAL A 48 -17.52 -5.41 15.09
C VAL A 48 -16.46 -4.75 15.96
N GLY A 49 -15.42 -4.22 15.32
CA GLY A 49 -14.35 -3.56 16.05
C GLY A 49 -13.64 -2.53 15.21
N LEU A 50 -13.13 -1.52 15.91
CA LEU A 50 -12.22 -0.54 15.35
C LEU A 50 -10.79 -0.94 15.74
N PHE A 51 -9.88 -0.98 14.77
CA PHE A 51 -8.52 -1.45 14.98
C PHE A 51 -7.54 -0.41 14.46
N THR A 52 -6.68 0.09 15.36
CA THR A 52 -5.52 0.91 15.00
C THR A 52 -4.34 0.00 14.65
N GLY A 53 -3.76 0.21 13.47
CA GLY A 53 -2.55 -0.45 12.98
C GLY A 53 -1.29 0.35 13.25
N ARG A 54 -0.17 -0.11 12.69
CA ARG A 54 1.13 0.56 12.72
C ARG A 54 1.63 0.77 11.30
N ILE A 55 2.59 1.66 11.15
CA ILE A 55 3.30 1.91 9.89
C ILE A 55 4.79 1.57 10.05
N PRO A 56 5.49 1.21 8.97
CA PRO A 56 6.93 1.34 8.88
C PRO A 56 7.42 2.70 9.39
N PHE A 57 8.18 2.70 10.48
CA PHE A 57 8.76 3.93 11.03
C PHE A 57 9.81 4.54 10.09
N ALA A 58 10.31 3.80 9.10
CA ALA A 58 11.14 4.34 8.03
C ALA A 58 10.48 5.52 7.32
N TRP A 59 9.16 5.49 7.06
CA TRP A 59 8.46 6.63 6.44
C TRP A 59 8.51 7.89 7.29
N LEU A 60 8.40 7.76 8.61
CA LEU A 60 8.59 8.88 9.52
C LEU A 60 10.06 9.29 9.57
N GLY A 61 10.98 8.32 9.57
CA GLY A 61 12.42 8.54 9.51
C GLY A 61 12.85 9.37 8.31
N TYR A 62 12.23 9.15 7.14
CA TYR A 62 12.46 9.97 5.95
C TYR A 62 12.08 11.43 6.15
N ALA A 63 11.03 11.75 6.92
CA ALA A 63 10.71 13.15 7.26
C ALA A 63 11.76 13.81 8.18
N PHE A 64 12.46 13.01 9.01
CA PHE A 64 13.59 13.52 9.80
C PHE A 64 14.86 13.66 8.98
N TYR A 65 15.08 12.77 8.01
CA TYR A 65 16.28 12.73 7.17
C TYR A 65 16.22 13.75 6.01
N ASN A 66 15.15 13.72 5.22
CA ASN A 66 14.86 14.64 4.14
C ASN A 66 14.13 15.88 4.68
N ASN A 67 14.77 16.65 5.55
CA ASN A 67 14.18 17.83 6.19
C ASN A 67 14.51 19.15 5.46
N GLY A 68 15.25 19.08 4.34
CA GLY A 68 15.67 20.23 3.57
C GLY A 68 16.85 21.03 4.13
N ASP A 69 17.46 20.58 5.24
CA ASP A 69 18.57 21.26 5.92
C ASP A 69 19.80 20.37 6.07
N THR A 70 19.61 19.12 6.50
CA THR A 70 20.70 18.17 6.78
C THR A 70 21.04 17.23 5.62
N TYR A 71 20.31 17.34 4.52
CA TYR A 71 20.45 16.48 3.34
C TYR A 71 20.62 17.33 2.06
N GLY A 72 21.67 17.01 1.30
CA GLY A 72 21.92 17.57 -0.03
C GLY A 72 21.75 16.50 -1.11
N SER A 73 21.28 16.91 -2.28
CA SER A 73 21.12 16.02 -3.43
C SER A 73 21.99 16.47 -4.61
N PHE A 74 22.40 15.51 -5.44
CA PHE A 74 23.07 15.76 -6.71
C PHE A 74 22.39 14.95 -7.80
N ASP A 75 21.67 15.63 -8.68
CA ASP A 75 21.07 15.05 -9.88
C ASP A 75 21.59 15.80 -11.11
N GLN A 76 22.45 15.13 -11.87
CA GLN A 76 22.94 15.59 -13.14
C GLN A 76 22.67 14.51 -14.18
N ARG A 77 22.03 14.90 -15.28
CA ARG A 77 21.80 14.01 -16.41
C ARG A 77 22.79 14.35 -17.53
N ALA A 78 23.40 13.32 -18.11
CA ALA A 78 24.45 13.46 -19.13
C ALA A 78 23.96 14.18 -20.39
N ASP A 79 22.67 14.05 -20.72
CA ASP A 79 22.00 14.72 -21.83
C ASP A 79 21.86 16.24 -21.61
N LYS A 80 21.81 16.70 -20.35
CA LYS A 80 21.76 18.13 -20.00
C LYS A 80 23.15 18.73 -19.78
N LYS A 81 24.06 17.98 -19.16
CA LYS A 81 25.44 18.39 -18.89
C LYS A 81 26.34 17.16 -18.91
N ALA A 82 27.29 17.12 -19.84
CA ALA A 82 28.29 16.07 -19.89
C ALA A 82 29.07 16.00 -18.57
N PHE A 83 29.29 14.78 -18.08
CA PHE A 83 30.17 14.57 -16.93
C PHE A 83 31.61 14.91 -17.29
N LEU A 84 32.36 15.41 -16.31
CA LEU A 84 33.78 15.72 -16.49
C LEU A 84 34.53 14.43 -16.86
N PRO A 85 35.30 14.41 -17.98
CA PRO A 85 36.06 13.23 -18.38
C PRO A 85 37.00 12.74 -17.28
N GLY A 86 37.05 11.42 -17.09
CA GLY A 86 37.88 10.79 -16.05
C GLY A 86 37.28 10.80 -14.64
N THR A 87 36.06 11.30 -14.46
CA THR A 87 35.31 11.11 -13.21
C THR A 87 34.55 9.79 -13.22
N ASP A 88 34.49 9.12 -12.06
CA ASP A 88 33.82 7.82 -11.90
C ASP A 88 33.01 7.82 -10.58
N PRO A 89 31.68 7.68 -10.63
CA PRO A 89 30.83 7.69 -9.43
C PRO A 89 31.00 6.44 -8.55
N MET A 90 31.59 5.36 -9.09
CA MET A 90 31.84 4.10 -8.38
C MET A 90 33.27 3.98 -7.86
N LYS A 91 34.12 4.99 -8.11
CA LYS A 91 35.52 4.97 -7.68
C LYS A 91 35.61 4.89 -6.16
N PRO A 92 36.27 3.86 -5.59
CA PRO A 92 36.53 3.80 -4.17
C PRO A 92 37.46 4.93 -3.73
N GLY A 93 37.18 5.55 -2.59
CA GLY A 93 37.98 6.67 -2.08
C GLY A 93 37.56 7.06 -0.67
N LYS A 94 38.41 7.83 0.02
CA LYS A 94 38.16 8.30 1.38
C LYS A 94 36.84 9.08 1.50
N ASN A 95 36.48 9.83 0.46
CA ASN A 95 35.26 10.62 0.42
C ASN A 95 34.16 9.97 -0.44
N GLY A 96 34.39 8.77 -1.00
CA GLY A 96 33.44 8.02 -1.84
C GLY A 96 32.86 8.86 -2.99
N ILE A 97 31.54 8.78 -3.16
CA ILE A 97 30.80 9.46 -4.24
C ILE A 97 30.93 11.00 -4.21
N SER A 98 31.31 11.60 -3.06
CA SER A 98 31.43 13.06 -2.97
C SER A 98 32.57 13.62 -3.83
N ASP A 99 33.64 12.86 -4.08
CA ASP A 99 34.72 13.28 -4.98
C ASP A 99 34.21 13.43 -6.42
N PHE A 100 33.31 12.53 -6.87
CA PHE A 100 32.64 12.61 -8.16
C PHE A 100 31.74 13.85 -8.26
N VAL A 101 30.97 14.12 -7.20
CA VAL A 101 30.07 15.28 -7.13
C VAL A 101 30.85 16.59 -7.18
N ALA A 102 31.92 16.73 -6.38
CA ALA A 102 32.78 17.90 -6.38
C ALA A 102 33.40 18.18 -7.76
N ALA A 103 33.89 17.14 -8.43
CA ALA A 103 34.49 17.25 -9.76
C ALA A 103 33.48 17.68 -10.84
N ASN A 104 32.20 17.33 -10.68
CA ASN A 104 31.12 17.71 -11.61
C ASN A 104 30.42 19.04 -11.24
N SER A 105 31.12 19.91 -10.49
CA SER A 105 30.67 21.23 -10.02
C SER A 105 29.64 21.22 -8.89
N GLY A 106 29.50 20.12 -8.15
CA GLY A 106 28.67 20.07 -6.94
C GLY A 106 29.33 20.80 -5.77
N VAL A 107 28.62 21.75 -5.16
CA VAL A 107 29.07 22.40 -3.92
C VAL A 107 28.68 21.50 -2.74
N LEU A 108 29.67 20.88 -2.10
CA LEU A 108 29.46 19.88 -1.03
C LEU A 108 29.18 20.50 0.36
N THR A 109 29.59 21.75 0.58
CA THR A 109 29.64 22.37 1.91
C THR A 109 28.55 23.42 2.14
N ASN A 110 27.68 23.66 1.16
CA ASN A 110 26.60 24.63 1.27
C ASN A 110 25.26 23.92 1.17
N LYS A 111 24.43 24.02 2.23
CA LYS A 111 23.08 23.45 2.23
C LYS A 111 22.15 24.02 1.15
N ASN A 112 22.47 25.21 0.61
CA ASN A 112 21.73 25.87 -0.46
C ASN A 112 22.37 25.65 -1.85
N ALA A 113 23.32 24.72 -1.97
CA ALA A 113 24.06 24.44 -3.21
C ALA A 113 23.18 23.97 -4.37
N GLY A 114 22.01 23.41 -4.07
CA GLY A 114 21.12 22.85 -5.07
C GLY A 114 19.78 22.51 -4.46
N GLN A 115 18.89 22.05 -5.33
CA GLN A 115 17.59 21.57 -4.90
C GLN A 115 17.73 20.31 -4.05
N THR A 116 16.85 20.14 -3.07
CA THR A 116 16.81 18.97 -2.20
C THR A 116 15.40 18.43 -2.08
N GLN A 117 15.26 17.16 -1.69
CA GLN A 117 13.96 16.58 -1.34
C GLN A 117 13.58 16.95 0.09
N VAL A 118 12.31 17.25 0.30
CA VAL A 118 11.74 17.41 1.64
C VAL A 118 10.58 16.46 1.86
N ASP A 119 10.61 15.70 2.94
CA ASP A 119 9.52 14.82 3.33
C ASP A 119 8.86 15.36 4.59
N VAL A 120 7.53 15.46 4.59
CA VAL A 120 6.75 16.00 5.69
C VAL A 120 5.61 15.07 6.06
N VAL A 121 5.14 15.19 7.30
CA VAL A 121 3.97 14.47 7.79
C VAL A 121 2.86 15.48 8.09
N ASN A 122 1.67 15.19 7.59
CA ASN A 122 0.48 16.02 7.80
C ASN A 122 0.23 16.24 9.31
N ASN A 123 -0.10 17.48 9.72
CA ASN A 123 -0.36 17.82 11.12
C ASN A 123 -1.50 17.03 11.79
N HIS A 124 -2.40 16.45 10.99
CA HIS A 124 -3.55 15.67 11.44
C HIS A 124 -3.37 14.18 11.18
N PHE A 125 -2.17 13.75 10.79
CA PHE A 125 -1.87 12.35 10.56
C PHE A 125 -2.17 11.54 11.82
N VAL A 126 -2.78 10.38 11.62
CA VAL A 126 -3.02 9.38 12.63
C VAL A 126 -2.63 8.02 12.08
N MET A 127 -2.23 7.11 12.97
CA MET A 127 -1.95 5.73 12.59
C MET A 127 -3.16 5.10 11.86
N PRO A 128 -2.90 4.21 10.87
CA PRO A 128 -3.96 3.53 10.12
C PRO A 128 -5.02 2.93 11.02
N LYS A 129 -6.27 3.01 10.59
CA LYS A 129 -7.43 2.58 11.35
C LYS A 129 -8.46 1.94 10.43
N ILE A 130 -8.94 0.76 10.82
CA ILE A 130 -9.95 0.02 10.08
C ILE A 130 -11.14 -0.31 10.99
N LEU A 131 -12.33 -0.29 10.40
CA LEU A 131 -13.53 -0.89 10.98
C LEU A 131 -13.67 -2.29 10.38
N ARG A 132 -13.74 -3.34 11.21
CA ARG A 132 -13.99 -4.70 10.75
C ARG A 132 -15.23 -5.25 11.41
N SER A 133 -16.11 -5.81 10.60
CA SER A 133 -17.23 -6.64 11.04
C SER A 133 -17.08 -8.06 10.52
N SER A 134 -17.56 -9.02 11.30
CA SER A 134 -17.64 -10.42 10.89
C SER A 134 -18.89 -11.10 11.43
N VAL A 135 -19.35 -12.08 10.69
CA VAL A 135 -20.39 -13.03 11.12
C VAL A 135 -20.02 -14.41 10.58
N ALA A 136 -20.17 -15.42 11.41
CA ALA A 136 -19.89 -16.80 11.08
C ALA A 136 -20.91 -17.76 11.69
N LEU A 137 -21.12 -18.86 10.97
CA LEU A 137 -21.92 -19.99 11.37
C LEU A 137 -21.02 -21.23 11.31
N ASP A 138 -20.85 -21.90 12.44
CA ASP A 138 -20.14 -23.17 12.56
C ASP A 138 -21.14 -24.26 12.94
N TYR A 139 -21.25 -25.31 12.13
CA TYR A 139 -22.21 -26.40 12.33
C TYR A 139 -21.53 -27.76 12.32
N THR A 140 -21.74 -28.55 13.37
CA THR A 140 -21.25 -29.93 13.48
C THR A 140 -22.41 -30.91 13.44
N VAL A 141 -22.42 -31.80 12.45
CA VAL A 141 -23.47 -32.80 12.26
C VAL A 141 -22.90 -34.12 11.76
N ALA A 142 -23.22 -35.23 12.44
CA ALA A 142 -22.77 -36.58 12.04
C ALA A 142 -21.25 -36.70 11.74
N GLY A 143 -20.41 -35.97 12.49
CA GLY A 143 -18.95 -35.93 12.32
C GLY A 143 -18.44 -34.99 11.22
N TRP A 144 -19.34 -34.37 10.46
CA TRP A 144 -19.04 -33.25 9.56
C TRP A 144 -18.90 -31.96 10.36
N LYS A 145 -17.90 -31.15 10.02
CA LYS A 145 -17.75 -29.77 10.49
C LYS A 145 -17.89 -28.85 9.28
N LEU A 146 -18.93 -28.03 9.30
CA LEU A 146 -19.26 -27.05 8.27
C LEU A 146 -19.06 -25.66 8.85
N GLY A 147 -18.48 -24.76 8.08
CA GLY A 147 -18.30 -23.37 8.48
C GLY A 147 -18.67 -22.42 7.35
N LEU A 148 -19.30 -21.30 7.68
CA LEU A 148 -19.54 -20.19 6.77
C LEU A 148 -19.18 -18.90 7.48
N GLU A 149 -18.30 -18.09 6.92
CA GLU A 149 -17.84 -16.83 7.52
C GLU A 149 -17.83 -15.70 6.50
N ALA A 150 -18.45 -14.58 6.84
CA ALA A 150 -18.37 -13.33 6.12
C ALA A 150 -17.59 -12.30 6.95
N ILE A 151 -16.63 -11.63 6.32
CA ILE A 151 -15.86 -10.54 6.92
C ILE A 151 -15.95 -9.33 5.99
N TYR A 152 -16.22 -8.16 6.56
CA TYR A 152 -16.09 -6.87 5.89
C TYR A 152 -15.14 -5.98 6.67
N THR A 153 -14.22 -5.32 5.98
CA THR A 153 -13.29 -4.35 6.56
C THR A 153 -13.35 -3.07 5.76
N LYS A 154 -13.71 -1.96 6.42
CA LYS A 154 -13.68 -0.62 5.85
C LYS A 154 -12.47 0.14 6.36
N THR A 155 -11.76 0.78 5.45
CA THR A 155 -10.72 1.75 5.79
C THR A 155 -11.34 3.01 6.39
N ILE A 156 -10.90 3.39 7.59
CA ILE A 156 -11.28 4.65 8.26
C ILE A 156 -10.17 5.68 8.10
N LYS A 157 -8.92 5.24 8.31
CA LYS A 157 -7.70 5.99 8.05
C LYS A 157 -6.67 5.03 7.46
N ASP A 158 -6.07 5.40 6.35
CA ASP A 158 -4.94 4.68 5.76
C ASP A 158 -3.97 5.70 5.18
N LEU A 159 -2.92 5.25 4.55
CA LEU A 159 -1.81 6.07 4.10
C LEU A 159 -2.11 6.70 2.76
N LEU A 160 -1.69 7.94 2.61
CA LEU A 160 -1.67 8.64 1.34
C LEU A 160 -0.33 9.37 1.23
N PHE A 161 0.37 9.14 0.13
CA PHE A 161 1.61 9.82 -0.20
C PHE A 161 1.30 10.81 -1.31
N GLN A 162 1.77 12.05 -1.21
CA GLN A 162 1.47 13.12 -2.17
C GLN A 162 2.75 13.92 -2.46
N GLN A 163 2.96 14.30 -3.72
CA GLN A 163 3.99 15.25 -4.13
C GLN A 163 3.40 16.67 -4.08
N VAL A 164 3.72 17.41 -3.02
CA VAL A 164 3.12 18.70 -2.69
C VAL A 164 3.89 19.90 -3.24
N ASN A 165 5.07 19.69 -3.83
CA ASN A 165 5.76 20.70 -4.62
C ASN A 165 5.34 20.64 -6.10
N THR A 166 4.04 20.46 -6.38
CA THR A 166 3.47 20.45 -7.74
C THR A 166 2.66 21.72 -7.96
N ILE A 167 2.82 22.38 -9.11
CA ILE A 167 1.93 23.49 -9.50
C ILE A 167 0.58 22.87 -9.89
N ASP A 168 -0.43 22.99 -9.03
CA ASP A 168 -1.74 22.34 -9.19
C ASP A 168 -2.66 23.06 -10.20
N ASN A 169 -2.11 23.43 -11.37
CA ASN A 169 -2.82 24.06 -12.49
C ASN A 169 -2.88 23.08 -13.68
N PRO A 170 -3.77 22.07 -13.63
CA PRO A 170 -3.75 20.99 -14.60
C PRO A 170 -4.27 21.43 -15.97
N THR A 171 -3.78 20.75 -17.00
CA THR A 171 -4.44 20.63 -18.30
C THR A 171 -4.86 19.18 -18.53
N TYR A 172 -5.68 18.92 -19.54
CA TYR A 172 -6.18 17.58 -19.84
C TYR A 172 -6.04 17.31 -21.33
N TYR A 173 -5.70 16.07 -21.70
CA TYR A 173 -5.71 15.66 -23.10
C TYR A 173 -7.15 15.61 -23.62
N GLY A 174 -7.36 15.90 -24.90
CA GLY A 174 -8.71 15.95 -25.48
C GLY A 174 -9.50 14.63 -25.41
N TYR A 175 -8.82 13.50 -25.22
CA TYR A 175 -9.47 12.19 -25.02
C TYR A 175 -9.98 11.98 -23.58
N ASP A 176 -9.47 12.72 -22.60
CA ASP A 176 -9.86 12.62 -21.19
C ASP A 176 -11.03 13.57 -20.88
N VAL A 177 -12.19 13.25 -21.44
CA VAL A 177 -13.41 14.08 -21.33
C VAL A 177 -13.89 14.20 -19.88
N GLN A 178 -13.54 13.22 -19.03
CA GLN A 178 -13.92 13.21 -17.61
C GLN A 178 -12.89 13.89 -16.70
N HIS A 179 -11.80 14.43 -17.26
CA HIS A 179 -10.74 15.11 -16.52
C HIS A 179 -10.17 14.27 -15.36
N GLN A 180 -9.95 12.97 -15.60
CA GLN A 180 -9.45 12.03 -14.60
C GLN A 180 -7.92 11.95 -14.54
N GLN A 181 -7.24 12.30 -15.63
CA GLN A 181 -5.80 12.24 -15.79
C GLN A 181 -5.21 13.65 -15.99
N PRO A 182 -5.06 14.45 -14.92
CA PRO A 182 -4.48 15.78 -15.01
C PRO A 182 -3.03 15.73 -15.49
N VAL A 183 -2.69 16.68 -16.35
CA VAL A 183 -1.32 16.96 -16.83
C VAL A 183 -0.85 18.24 -16.15
N PHE A 184 0.15 18.12 -15.29
CA PHE A 184 0.68 19.21 -14.50
C PHE A 184 1.80 19.96 -15.26
N PRO A 185 1.92 21.28 -15.08
CA PRO A 185 3.05 22.04 -15.57
C PRO A 185 4.37 21.54 -14.98
N SER A 186 5.45 21.61 -15.75
CA SER A 186 6.79 21.29 -15.26
C SER A 186 7.25 22.29 -14.19
N GLY A 187 7.99 21.79 -13.20
CA GLY A 187 8.53 22.58 -12.10
C GLY A 187 7.74 22.39 -10.80
N GLY A 188 8.04 23.21 -9.80
CA GLY A 188 7.40 23.14 -8.50
C GLY A 188 7.02 24.51 -7.97
N THR A 189 6.11 24.52 -6.98
CA THR A 189 5.65 25.74 -6.31
C THR A 189 6.74 26.46 -5.52
N ASP A 190 7.76 25.72 -5.09
CA ASP A 190 8.94 26.21 -4.39
C ASP A 190 10.20 25.76 -5.15
N PRO A 191 10.95 26.69 -5.76
CA PRO A 191 12.11 26.37 -6.58
C PRO A 191 13.31 25.86 -5.75
N ARG A 192 13.27 25.98 -4.42
CA ARG A 192 14.33 25.49 -3.53
C ARG A 192 14.31 23.97 -3.39
N PHE A 193 13.17 23.34 -3.63
CA PHE A 193 13.02 21.90 -3.49
C PHE A 193 12.95 21.23 -4.86
N ALA A 194 13.64 20.10 -4.97
CA ALA A 194 13.51 19.23 -6.14
C ALA A 194 12.13 18.58 -6.12
N ASN A 195 11.73 18.14 -4.93
CA ASN A 195 10.51 17.41 -4.63
C ASN A 195 10.12 17.68 -3.18
N ALA A 196 8.82 17.72 -2.86
CA ALA A 196 8.35 17.68 -1.49
C ALA A 196 7.24 16.64 -1.31
N TYR A 197 7.46 15.59 -0.52
CA TYR A 197 6.45 14.56 -0.30
C TYR A 197 5.75 14.73 1.04
N GLU A 198 4.42 14.65 1.05
CA GLU A 198 3.60 14.65 2.26
C GLU A 198 3.04 13.25 2.51
N LEU A 199 3.25 12.73 3.72
CA LEU A 199 2.50 11.60 4.27
C LEU A 199 1.25 12.10 4.99
N SER A 200 0.08 11.75 4.45
CA SER A 200 -1.24 12.12 4.98
C SER A 200 -2.12 10.88 5.15
N ASN A 201 -3.40 11.09 5.47
CA ASN A 201 -4.37 10.00 5.59
C ASN A 201 -5.48 10.05 4.54
N THR A 202 -5.91 8.88 4.09
CA THR A 202 -7.12 8.66 3.27
C THR A 202 -8.15 7.79 4.00
N GLY A 203 -9.43 7.94 3.63
CA GLY A 203 -10.52 7.03 4.04
C GLY A 203 -10.98 6.08 2.93
N LYS A 204 -10.32 6.12 1.77
CA LYS A 204 -10.59 5.25 0.62
C LYS A 204 -10.02 3.85 0.92
N GLY A 205 -10.75 2.81 0.51
CA GLY A 205 -10.34 1.43 0.75
C GLY A 205 -11.42 0.60 1.44
N PHE A 206 -11.50 -0.67 1.04
CA PHE A 206 -12.29 -1.69 1.72
C PHE A 206 -11.84 -3.07 1.28
N ARG A 207 -12.21 -4.08 2.06
CA ARG A 207 -12.11 -5.47 1.66
C ARG A 207 -13.25 -6.31 2.25
N TYR A 208 -13.64 -7.36 1.54
CA TYR A 208 -14.56 -8.35 2.06
C TYR A 208 -14.13 -9.76 1.67
N SER A 209 -14.58 -10.74 2.44
CA SER A 209 -14.42 -12.15 2.12
C SER A 209 -15.59 -12.96 2.62
N LEU A 210 -16.04 -13.91 1.81
CA LEU A 210 -16.97 -14.97 2.16
C LEU A 210 -16.25 -16.31 2.06
N THR A 211 -16.16 -17.04 3.16
CA THR A 211 -15.44 -18.31 3.24
C THR A 211 -16.39 -19.42 3.66
N GLY A 212 -16.47 -20.47 2.84
CA GLY A 212 -17.10 -21.74 3.19
C GLY A 212 -16.04 -22.79 3.54
N THR A 213 -16.26 -23.57 4.59
CA THR A 213 -15.39 -24.67 4.99
C THR A 213 -16.18 -25.95 5.23
N ILE A 214 -15.57 -27.08 4.91
CA ILE A 214 -16.08 -28.41 5.19
C ILE A 214 -14.92 -29.31 5.60
N SER A 215 -15.10 -30.10 6.65
CA SER A 215 -14.14 -31.11 7.03
C SER A 215 -14.78 -32.29 7.72
N ARG A 216 -14.14 -33.46 7.59
CA ARG A 216 -14.52 -34.67 8.29
C ARG A 216 -13.33 -35.60 8.45
N ASN A 217 -13.24 -36.23 9.61
CA ASN A 217 -12.35 -37.36 9.86
C ASN A 217 -13.21 -38.61 10.05
N PHE A 218 -12.87 -39.68 9.35
CA PHE A 218 -13.54 -40.96 9.42
C PHE A 218 -12.74 -41.96 10.25
N ALA A 219 -13.44 -42.83 10.98
CA ALA A 219 -12.82 -43.82 11.86
C ALA A 219 -11.88 -44.80 11.14
N TRP A 220 -12.10 -45.03 9.84
CA TRP A 220 -11.27 -45.89 8.99
C TRP A 220 -9.97 -45.22 8.51
N GLY A 221 -9.62 -44.06 9.07
CA GLY A 221 -8.32 -43.40 8.88
C GLY A 221 -8.28 -42.37 7.75
N PHE A 222 -9.36 -42.21 6.98
CA PHE A 222 -9.50 -41.15 5.98
C PHE A 222 -9.95 -39.85 6.64
N GLY A 223 -9.38 -38.73 6.23
CA GLY A 223 -9.79 -37.40 6.65
C GLY A 223 -9.67 -36.41 5.51
N PHE A 224 -10.57 -35.44 5.45
CA PHE A 224 -10.43 -34.36 4.49
C PHE A 224 -10.89 -33.03 5.06
N SER A 225 -10.34 -31.96 4.50
CA SER A 225 -10.79 -30.60 4.71
C SER A 225 -10.74 -29.84 3.39
N ALA A 226 -11.72 -28.97 3.16
CA ALA A 226 -11.75 -28.06 2.05
C ALA A 226 -12.26 -26.70 2.52
N ALA A 227 -11.68 -25.64 1.97
CA ALA A 227 -12.16 -24.28 2.16
C ALA A 227 -12.13 -23.53 0.83
N TYR A 228 -13.17 -22.73 0.61
CA TYR A 228 -13.27 -21.81 -0.51
C TYR A 228 -13.54 -20.41 0.01
N THR A 229 -12.73 -19.45 -0.42
CA THR A 229 -12.89 -18.03 -0.10
C THR A 229 -13.10 -17.26 -1.39
N TYR A 230 -14.19 -16.49 -1.42
CA TYR A 230 -14.41 -15.44 -2.40
C TYR A 230 -14.24 -14.08 -1.73
N GLY A 231 -13.42 -13.19 -2.28
CA GLY A 231 -13.17 -11.89 -1.66
C GLY A 231 -12.80 -10.81 -2.65
N GLN A 232 -12.92 -9.56 -2.22
CA GLN A 232 -12.43 -8.41 -2.97
C GLN A 232 -11.70 -7.46 -2.01
N SER A 233 -10.57 -6.92 -2.44
CA SER A 233 -9.84 -5.85 -1.77
C SER A 233 -9.57 -4.72 -2.74
N LYS A 234 -9.86 -3.49 -2.31
CA LYS A 234 -9.51 -2.28 -3.02
C LYS A 234 -8.80 -1.30 -2.09
N ASP A 235 -7.76 -0.66 -2.60
CA ASP A 235 -6.96 0.37 -1.92
C ASP A 235 -6.52 1.46 -2.92
N VAL A 236 -5.91 2.52 -2.41
CA VAL A 236 -5.36 3.63 -3.23
C VAL A 236 -3.82 3.64 -3.24
N SER A 237 -3.23 2.89 -2.32
CA SER A 237 -1.79 2.65 -2.19
C SER A 237 -1.63 1.39 -1.34
N ASN A 238 -0.70 0.52 -1.71
CA ASN A 238 -0.46 -0.76 -1.03
C ASN A 238 0.73 -0.72 -0.05
N GLY A 239 1.43 0.42 0.06
CA GLY A 239 2.46 0.66 1.07
C GLY A 239 3.67 -0.28 1.02
N ILE A 240 4.01 -0.86 -0.14
CA ILE A 240 5.11 -1.83 -0.27
C ILE A 240 6.49 -1.19 -0.45
N ARG A 241 6.57 0.14 -0.56
CA ARG A 241 7.83 0.87 -0.86
C ARG A 241 8.39 1.56 0.38
N ASN A 242 9.69 1.85 0.36
CA ASN A 242 10.40 2.29 1.56
C ASN A 242 10.35 3.80 1.80
N SER A 243 10.46 4.65 0.77
CA SER A 243 10.44 6.11 0.90
C SER A 243 9.07 6.69 0.55
N MET A 244 8.78 7.92 1.00
CA MET A 244 7.55 8.62 0.57
C MET A 244 7.54 8.83 -0.94
N GLU A 245 8.70 9.23 -1.49
CA GLU A 245 8.94 9.33 -2.93
C GLU A 245 8.54 8.05 -3.67
N SER A 246 9.10 6.91 -3.30
CA SER A 246 8.88 5.66 -4.04
C SER A 246 7.46 5.15 -3.90
N ASN A 247 6.78 5.38 -2.77
CA ASN A 247 5.36 5.07 -2.64
C ASN A 247 4.49 5.95 -3.54
N TRP A 248 4.92 7.15 -3.88
CA TRP A 248 4.19 8.03 -4.80
C TRP A 248 4.56 7.76 -6.26
N GLN A 249 5.86 7.73 -6.60
CA GLN A 249 6.36 7.57 -7.96
C GLN A 249 6.02 6.22 -8.58
N LEU A 250 5.90 5.18 -7.75
CA LEU A 250 5.63 3.80 -8.17
C LEU A 250 4.18 3.36 -7.95
N ASN A 251 3.28 4.28 -7.60
CA ASN A 251 1.85 4.00 -7.47
C ASN A 251 1.14 4.33 -8.79
N GLN A 252 0.71 3.31 -9.55
CA GLN A 252 0.04 3.51 -10.82
C GLN A 252 -1.36 4.13 -10.61
N ALA A 253 -1.53 5.40 -10.93
CA ALA A 253 -2.79 6.12 -10.83
C ALA A 253 -2.93 7.19 -11.93
N LEU A 254 -4.16 7.47 -12.35
CA LEU A 254 -4.47 8.57 -13.28
C LEU A 254 -4.20 9.95 -12.65
N ASN A 255 -4.29 10.04 -11.32
CA ASN A 255 -3.77 11.17 -10.55
C ASN A 255 -2.97 10.62 -9.36
N PRO A 256 -1.63 10.69 -9.37
CA PRO A 256 -0.82 10.16 -8.26
C PRO A 256 -0.96 10.95 -6.96
N ASN A 257 -1.39 12.22 -7.01
CA ASN A 257 -1.65 13.04 -5.83
C ASN A 257 -3.05 12.84 -5.22
N ASN A 258 -3.98 12.27 -6.00
CA ASN A 258 -5.31 11.87 -5.55
C ASN A 258 -5.72 10.54 -6.22
N PRO A 259 -5.06 9.43 -5.87
CA PRO A 259 -5.32 8.14 -6.48
C PRO A 259 -6.76 7.67 -6.22
N ASP A 260 -7.35 7.11 -7.26
CA ASP A 260 -8.65 6.47 -7.18
C ASP A 260 -8.55 5.06 -6.63
N LEU A 261 -9.72 4.55 -6.22
CA LEU A 261 -9.82 3.25 -5.60
C LEU A 261 -9.67 2.14 -6.65
N ALA A 262 -8.56 1.43 -6.62
CA ALA A 262 -8.23 0.35 -7.55
C ALA A 262 -8.24 -1.02 -6.85
N TYR A 263 -8.19 -2.10 -7.63
CA TYR A 263 -7.98 -3.42 -7.05
C TYR A 263 -6.60 -3.50 -6.40
N SER A 264 -6.54 -4.03 -5.19
CA SER A 264 -5.28 -4.20 -4.47
C SER A 264 -4.37 -5.19 -5.19
N ASN A 265 -3.06 -5.00 -5.11
CA ASN A 265 -2.08 -6.02 -5.54
C ASN A 265 -2.24 -7.35 -4.76
N PHE A 266 -2.90 -7.31 -3.60
CA PHE A 266 -3.20 -8.45 -2.77
C PHE A 266 -4.63 -8.96 -2.92
N ASP A 267 -5.38 -8.50 -3.94
CA ASP A 267 -6.72 -9.00 -4.24
C ASP A 267 -6.65 -10.41 -4.83
N ILE A 268 -6.95 -11.41 -4.00
CA ILE A 268 -7.15 -12.79 -4.45
C ILE A 268 -8.66 -13.04 -4.50
N ARG A 269 -9.22 -12.97 -5.70
CA ARG A 269 -10.67 -13.04 -5.91
C ARG A 269 -11.28 -14.37 -5.47
N HIS A 270 -10.66 -15.46 -5.90
CA HIS A 270 -11.06 -16.83 -5.58
C HIS A 270 -9.86 -17.56 -4.98
N ARG A 271 -10.07 -18.30 -3.89
CA ARG A 271 -9.05 -19.19 -3.30
C ARG A 271 -9.71 -20.48 -2.83
N ILE A 272 -9.16 -21.61 -3.24
CA ILE A 272 -9.52 -22.95 -2.79
C ILE A 272 -8.30 -23.56 -2.13
N VAL A 273 -8.49 -24.15 -0.95
CA VAL A 273 -7.50 -25.01 -0.30
C VAL A 273 -8.16 -26.30 0.11
N MET A 274 -7.51 -27.42 -0.17
CA MET A 274 -8.00 -28.77 0.17
C MET A 274 -6.86 -29.61 0.72
N THR A 275 -7.17 -30.41 1.72
CA THR A 275 -6.27 -31.42 2.28
C THR A 275 -7.00 -32.74 2.37
N VAL A 276 -6.37 -33.80 1.90
CA VAL A 276 -6.82 -35.18 2.04
C VAL A 276 -5.74 -35.96 2.76
N ASN A 277 -6.13 -36.72 3.77
CA ASN A 277 -5.23 -37.55 4.56
C ASN A 277 -5.78 -38.97 4.65
N TYR A 278 -4.91 -39.97 4.54
CA TYR A 278 -5.27 -41.36 4.75
C TYR A 278 -4.22 -42.05 5.60
N ARG A 279 -4.63 -42.49 6.79
CA ARG A 279 -3.81 -43.27 7.70
C ARG A 279 -4.25 -44.73 7.68
N LYS A 280 -3.36 -45.64 7.30
CA LYS A 280 -3.57 -47.08 7.32
C LYS A 280 -2.58 -47.73 8.28
N ALA A 281 -3.08 -48.24 9.40
CA ALA A 281 -2.33 -49.15 10.25
C ALA A 281 -2.49 -50.57 9.69
N TRP A 282 -1.39 -51.20 9.27
CA TRP A 282 -1.35 -52.60 8.86
C TRP A 282 -1.26 -53.50 10.09
N ASP A 283 -0.49 -53.06 11.09
CA ASP A 283 -0.45 -53.59 12.45
C ASP A 283 -0.06 -52.49 13.46
N ARG A 284 0.41 -52.87 14.66
CA ARG A 284 0.79 -51.95 15.74
C ARG A 284 2.06 -51.13 15.43
N VAL A 285 2.89 -51.57 14.48
CA VAL A 285 4.22 -51.00 14.20
C VAL A 285 4.27 -50.42 12.79
N TRP A 286 3.58 -51.04 11.83
CA TRP A 286 3.54 -50.63 10.43
C TRP A 286 2.31 -49.76 10.16
N ILE A 287 2.54 -48.45 10.10
CA ILE A 287 1.51 -47.45 9.79
C ILE A 287 1.96 -46.63 8.58
N SER A 288 1.16 -46.66 7.52
CA SER A 288 1.32 -45.78 6.36
C SER A 288 0.45 -44.53 6.52
N ASN A 289 1.01 -43.37 6.20
CA ASN A 289 0.27 -42.11 6.14
C ASN A 289 0.46 -41.48 4.76
N PHE A 290 -0.65 -41.16 4.12
CA PHE A 290 -0.67 -40.44 2.86
C PHE A 290 -1.33 -39.08 3.12
N SER A 291 -0.71 -38.01 2.63
CA SER A 291 -1.27 -36.66 2.70
C SER A 291 -1.12 -35.98 1.36
N LEU A 292 -2.21 -35.38 0.90
CA LEU A 292 -2.25 -34.56 -0.30
C LEU A 292 -2.80 -33.18 0.08
N PHE A 293 -2.06 -32.15 -0.30
CA PHE A 293 -2.49 -30.76 -0.21
C PHE A 293 -2.69 -30.21 -1.62
N THR A 294 -3.75 -29.46 -1.83
CA THR A 294 -4.05 -28.79 -3.10
C THR A 294 -4.52 -27.36 -2.83
N GLY A 295 -3.97 -26.42 -3.60
CA GLY A 295 -4.35 -25.01 -3.54
C GLY A 295 -4.54 -24.47 -4.95
N ALA A 296 -5.62 -23.72 -5.16
CA ALA A 296 -5.87 -22.98 -6.39
C ALA A 296 -6.33 -21.56 -6.03
N GLN A 297 -5.90 -20.57 -6.79
CA GLN A 297 -6.29 -19.18 -6.56
C GLN A 297 -6.33 -18.38 -7.84
N SER A 298 -7.11 -17.30 -7.86
CA SER A 298 -7.05 -16.30 -8.92
C SER A 298 -5.66 -15.67 -9.02
N GLY A 299 -5.31 -15.26 -10.24
CA GLY A 299 -4.15 -14.40 -10.48
C GLY A 299 -4.35 -13.01 -9.90
N SER A 300 -3.25 -12.25 -9.86
CA SER A 300 -3.28 -10.86 -9.42
C SER A 300 -3.99 -9.96 -10.45
N PRO A 301 -4.70 -8.91 -10.00
CA PRO A 301 -5.15 -7.84 -10.90
C PRO A 301 -3.96 -7.23 -11.65
N PHE A 302 -4.20 -6.80 -12.89
CA PHE A 302 -3.20 -6.10 -13.69
C PHE A 302 -3.80 -4.85 -14.33
N THR A 303 -2.92 -3.94 -14.74
CA THR A 303 -3.25 -2.73 -15.49
C THR A 303 -2.17 -2.44 -16.53
N TYR A 304 -2.46 -1.56 -17.48
CA TYR A 304 -1.51 -1.09 -18.47
C TYR A 304 -0.97 0.29 -18.09
N GLY A 305 0.30 0.52 -18.34
CA GLY A 305 0.95 1.78 -18.03
C GLY A 305 2.28 1.95 -18.74
N PHE A 306 2.90 3.10 -18.52
CA PHE A 306 4.16 3.50 -19.11
C PHE A 306 5.23 3.49 -18.02
N VAL A 307 6.39 2.89 -18.30
CA VAL A 307 7.52 2.79 -17.36
C VAL A 307 8.62 3.76 -17.80
N ASN A 308 9.27 4.40 -16.82
CA ASN A 308 10.35 5.38 -17.02
C ASN A 308 9.92 6.62 -17.82
N ASN A 309 8.61 6.92 -17.86
CA ASN A 309 8.08 8.12 -18.48
C ASN A 309 6.76 8.53 -17.79
N SER A 310 6.53 9.84 -17.69
CA SER A 310 5.27 10.39 -17.19
C SER A 310 4.53 11.15 -18.29
N ILE A 311 3.29 10.74 -18.57
CA ILE A 311 2.41 11.46 -19.50
C ILE A 311 1.66 12.61 -18.82
N GLN A 312 1.76 12.72 -17.50
CA GLN A 312 1.07 13.70 -16.65
C GLN A 312 1.96 14.91 -16.32
N GLY A 313 3.15 15.03 -16.92
CA GLY A 313 4.08 16.14 -16.62
C GLY A 313 4.67 16.10 -15.21
N THR A 314 4.62 14.93 -14.56
CA THR A 314 5.05 14.73 -13.16
C THR A 314 6.36 13.95 -13.05
N GLY A 315 6.95 13.92 -11.85
CA GLY A 315 8.10 13.05 -11.54
C GLY A 315 7.76 11.56 -11.35
N GLN A 316 6.55 11.11 -11.70
CA GLN A 316 6.13 9.71 -11.54
C GLN A 316 6.92 8.79 -12.49
N GLN A 317 7.33 7.61 -12.00
CA GLN A 317 8.10 6.65 -12.81
C GLN A 317 7.20 5.65 -13.56
N VAL A 318 5.96 5.49 -13.11
CA VAL A 318 4.96 4.59 -13.70
C VAL A 318 3.62 5.32 -13.88
N SER A 319 3.37 5.82 -15.08
CA SER A 319 2.06 6.41 -15.41
C SER A 319 1.05 5.32 -15.79
N LEU A 320 -0.18 5.45 -15.28
CA LEU A 320 -1.29 4.59 -15.68
C LEU A 320 -1.80 5.00 -17.07
N ALA A 321 -2.07 4.03 -17.94
CA ALA A 321 -2.71 4.32 -19.22
C ALA A 321 -4.18 4.67 -19.01
N TYR A 322 -4.62 5.81 -19.56
CA TYR A 322 -6.04 6.15 -19.61
C TYR A 322 -6.71 5.37 -20.73
N ILE A 323 -7.69 4.55 -20.37
CA ILE A 323 -8.51 3.80 -21.32
C ILE A 323 -9.93 4.33 -21.17
N PRO A 324 -10.43 5.11 -22.15
CA PRO A 324 -11.82 5.55 -22.16
C PRO A 324 -12.75 4.34 -22.10
N GLY A 325 -13.76 4.39 -21.22
CA GLY A 325 -14.82 3.39 -21.12
C GLY A 325 -15.89 3.56 -22.17
#